data_AF-A0A4S8IXP3-F1
#
_entry.id   AF-A0A4S8IXP3-F1
#
_cell.length_a   1.000
_cell.length_b   1.000
_cell.length_c   1.000
_cell.angle_alpha   90.00
_cell.angle_beta   90.00
_cell.angle_gamma   90.00
#
_symmetry.space_group_name_H-M   'P 1'
#
loop_
_entity.id
_entity.type
_entity.pdbx_description
1 polymer ?
#
loop_
_entity_poly.entity_id
_entity_poly.type
_entity_poly.pdbx_seq_one_letter_code
_entity_poly.pdbx_strand_id
1 'polypeptide(L)'
;MSTAGDCRYRQAIPVGGHGRLDVNTNYGLRRSFLPQGRRRYIPLQQPTAQKVLIDTVSAGPTVLFVIGSHTNIALFLMTNPHLKKNIEHIYIMGGGVRSKNPCCTNNASTSCERQHCDDKGNLFTGYTSNPYAEFNIFGDPFAAYQVFHAGIPVTLVPLDSTNTIPINEEFFDV
;
A
#
# COMPACT_ATOMS: atom_id res chain seq x y z
N MET A 1 25.28 10.70 -22.50
CA MET A 1 23.88 10.25 -22.60
C MET A 1 23.49 9.67 -21.24
N SER A 2 22.73 10.43 -20.45
CA SER A 2 22.24 9.98 -19.15
C SER A 2 20.98 9.13 -19.33
N THR A 3 20.75 8.19 -18.43
CA THR A 3 19.54 7.37 -18.34
C THR A 3 18.29 8.15 -17.88
N ALA A 4 18.34 9.48 -17.85
CA ALA A 4 17.18 10.34 -17.66
C ALA A 4 16.48 10.55 -19.00
N GLY A 5 15.88 9.48 -19.53
CA GLY A 5 14.98 9.52 -20.69
C GLY A 5 13.52 9.61 -20.23
N ASP A 6 12.67 10.11 -21.14
CA ASP A 6 11.22 10.17 -20.97
C ASP A 6 10.65 8.91 -20.32
N CYS A 7 9.78 9.13 -19.33
CA CYS A 7 9.24 8.09 -18.46
C CYS A 7 8.74 6.90 -19.30
N ARG A 8 9.52 5.81 -19.36
CA ARG A 8 9.24 4.61 -20.17
C ARG A 8 7.89 3.96 -19.83
N TYR A 9 7.34 4.30 -18.66
CA TYR A 9 6.04 3.83 -18.16
C TYR A 9 4.95 4.90 -18.17
N ARG A 10 5.04 5.93 -19.03
CA ARG A 10 4.02 7.00 -19.15
C ARG A 10 2.58 6.48 -19.34
N GLN A 11 2.43 5.27 -19.87
CA GLN A 11 1.15 4.58 -20.06
C GLN A 11 0.62 3.85 -18.81
N ALA A 12 1.49 3.49 -17.86
CA ALA A 12 1.10 2.86 -16.60
C ALA A 12 0.49 3.85 -15.61
N ILE A 13 0.50 5.13 -15.96
CA ILE A 13 0.09 6.19 -15.08
C ILE A 13 -1.32 6.66 -15.47
N PRO A 14 -2.34 6.44 -14.63
CA PRO A 14 -3.73 6.72 -14.98
C PRO A 14 -3.94 8.18 -15.34
N VAL A 15 -4.59 8.43 -16.47
CA VAL A 15 -5.06 9.77 -16.82
C VAL A 15 -6.32 10.03 -16.00
N GLY A 16 -6.16 10.66 -14.83
CA GLY A 16 -7.31 11.15 -14.07
C GLY A 16 -8.06 12.25 -14.84
N GLY A 17 -9.32 12.53 -14.46
CA GLY A 17 -10.25 13.41 -15.19
C GLY A 17 -9.78 14.84 -15.51
N HIS A 18 -8.62 15.28 -14.98
CA HIS A 18 -8.06 16.63 -15.19
C HIS A 18 -6.60 16.68 -15.65
N GLY A 19 -6.03 15.59 -16.21
CA GLY A 19 -4.77 15.66 -16.97
C GLY A 19 -3.53 14.98 -16.35
N ARG A 20 -2.34 15.38 -16.82
CA ARG A 20 -1.06 14.69 -16.56
C ARG A 20 -0.40 15.08 -15.21
N LEU A 21 -0.67 14.23 -14.22
CA LEU A 21 0.23 13.57 -13.25
C LEU A 21 1.23 14.26 -12.32
N ASP A 22 1.71 15.48 -12.54
CA ASP A 22 2.67 16.00 -11.55
C ASP A 22 1.95 16.34 -10.24
N VAL A 23 0.82 17.05 -10.32
CA VAL A 23 0.00 17.47 -9.16
C VAL A 23 -0.52 16.32 -8.30
N ASN A 24 -0.80 15.15 -8.88
CA ASN A 24 -1.32 13.98 -8.15
C ASN A 24 -0.22 12.98 -7.73
N THR A 25 1.04 13.27 -8.03
CA THR A 25 2.16 12.47 -7.53
C THR A 25 2.79 13.13 -6.32
N ASN A 26 3.34 12.31 -5.41
CA ASN A 26 4.17 12.79 -4.32
C ASN A 26 5.28 13.75 -4.79
N TYR A 27 5.73 13.61 -6.05
CA TYR A 27 6.71 14.50 -6.66
C TYR A 27 6.16 15.91 -6.90
N GLY A 28 5.00 16.07 -7.57
CA GLY A 28 4.49 17.41 -7.83
C GLY A 28 3.81 18.04 -6.62
N LEU A 29 3.24 17.27 -5.69
CA LEU A 29 2.84 17.79 -4.39
C LEU A 29 4.05 18.39 -3.66
N ARG A 30 5.15 17.62 -3.56
CA ARG A 30 6.40 18.11 -2.96
C ARG A 30 6.93 19.34 -3.66
N ARG A 31 6.97 19.35 -5.00
CA ARG A 31 7.54 20.46 -5.78
C ARG A 31 6.73 21.75 -5.63
N SER A 32 5.40 21.63 -5.50
CA SER A 32 4.49 22.77 -5.54
C SER A 32 4.17 23.33 -4.17
N PHE A 33 4.12 22.50 -3.11
CA PHE A 33 3.55 22.89 -1.82
C PHE A 33 4.47 22.67 -0.61
N LEU A 34 5.56 21.91 -0.72
CA LEU A 34 6.43 21.59 0.43
C LEU A 34 7.76 22.38 0.41
N PRO A 35 8.35 22.68 1.59
CA PRO A 35 9.69 23.27 1.68
C PRO A 35 10.75 22.41 0.98
N GLN A 36 11.57 23.04 0.14
CA GLN A 36 12.65 22.34 -0.57
C GLN A 36 13.87 22.19 0.34
N GLY A 37 14.02 21.03 0.96
CA GLY A 37 15.19 20.68 1.77
C GLY A 37 16.49 20.51 0.96
N ARG A 38 17.62 20.44 1.67
CA ARG A 38 18.95 20.23 1.06
C ARG A 38 19.21 18.80 0.58
N ARG A 39 18.36 17.84 0.98
CA ARG A 39 18.47 16.43 0.58
C ARG A 39 18.18 16.31 -0.92
N ARG A 40 19.19 15.93 -1.70
CA ARG A 40 19.08 15.73 -3.15
C ARG A 40 19.00 14.24 -3.47
N TYR A 41 18.04 13.86 -4.29
CA TYR A 41 18.07 12.58 -4.98
C TYR A 41 18.96 12.73 -6.21
N ILE A 42 20.04 11.95 -6.24
CA ILE A 42 21.01 11.89 -7.31
C ILE A 42 21.01 10.44 -7.81
N PRO A 43 20.34 10.14 -8.93
CA PRO A 43 20.18 8.78 -9.43
C PRO A 43 21.49 7.98 -9.36
N LEU A 44 21.40 6.70 -8.98
CA LEU A 44 22.52 5.76 -8.83
C LEU A 44 23.48 6.02 -7.66
N GLN A 45 23.32 7.10 -6.89
CA GLN A 45 24.12 7.34 -5.67
C GLN A 45 23.41 6.92 -4.39
N GLN A 46 22.08 6.78 -4.40
CA GLN A 46 21.35 6.33 -3.21
C GLN A 46 21.50 4.82 -3.04
N PRO A 47 21.56 4.33 -1.78
CA PRO A 47 21.46 2.91 -1.52
C PRO A 47 20.11 2.37 -2.03
N THR A 48 20.12 1.11 -2.46
CA THR A 48 18.88 0.40 -2.81
C THR A 48 18.03 0.19 -1.56
N ALA A 49 16.72 0.02 -1.73
CA ALA A 49 15.83 -0.32 -0.61
C ALA A 49 16.32 -1.58 0.14
N GLN A 50 16.82 -2.58 -0.60
CA GLN A 50 17.40 -3.80 -0.02
C GLN A 50 18.61 -3.49 0.86
N LYS A 51 19.55 -2.64 0.39
CA LYS A 51 20.71 -2.25 1.20
C LYS A 51 20.29 -1.51 2.47
N VAL A 52 19.34 -0.59 2.39
CA VAL A 52 18.82 0.13 3.56
C VAL A 52 18.16 -0.84 4.55
N LEU A 53 17.34 -1.78 4.08
CA LEU A 53 16.71 -2.79 4.93
C LEU A 53 17.75 -3.67 5.63
N ILE A 54 18.75 -4.18 4.89
CA ILE A 54 19.83 -4.99 5.46
C ILE A 54 20.60 -4.21 6.52
N ASP A 55 21.08 -3.01 6.18
CA ASP A 55 21.91 -2.21 7.08
C ASP A 55 21.11 -1.83 8.36
N THR A 56 19.82 -1.50 8.23
CA THR A 56 18.95 -1.12 9.36
C THR A 56 18.62 -2.32 10.25
N VAL A 57 18.13 -3.42 9.68
CA VAL A 57 17.70 -4.60 10.45
C VAL A 57 18.91 -5.32 11.06
N SER A 58 20.09 -5.23 10.44
CA SER A 58 21.33 -5.76 11.02
C SER A 58 21.80 -4.96 12.23
N ALA A 59 21.48 -3.67 12.31
CA ALA A 59 21.92 -2.79 13.40
C ALA A 59 21.20 -3.07 14.73
N GLY A 60 19.99 -3.64 14.69
CA GLY A 60 19.27 -4.00 15.91
C GLY A 60 17.79 -4.31 15.69
N PRO A 61 17.04 -4.50 16.79
CA PRO A 61 15.61 -4.73 16.75
C PRO A 61 14.88 -3.63 15.99
N THR A 62 14.01 -4.02 15.06
CA THR A 62 13.37 -3.12 14.09
C THR A 62 11.88 -3.41 13.98
N VAL A 63 11.06 -2.36 14.01
CA VAL A 63 9.63 -2.41 13.65
C VAL A 63 9.46 -1.92 12.22
N LEU A 64 8.71 -2.66 11.41
CA LEU A 64 8.46 -2.33 10.00
C LEU A 64 7.05 -1.80 9.80
N PHE A 65 6.93 -0.66 9.11
CA PHE A 65 5.66 -0.15 8.57
C PHE A 65 5.64 -0.35 7.06
N VAL A 66 4.70 -1.16 6.57
CA VAL A 66 4.56 -1.55 5.17
C VAL A 66 3.28 -0.95 4.63
N ILE A 67 3.40 0.17 3.90
CA ILE A 67 2.27 0.96 3.38
C ILE A 67 2.18 0.95 1.85
N GLY A 68 2.76 -0.08 1.23
CA GLY A 68 2.79 -0.27 -0.22
C GLY A 68 2.85 -1.76 -0.58
N SER A 69 3.16 -2.07 -1.84
CA SER A 69 3.37 -3.46 -2.24
C SER A 69 4.53 -4.10 -1.46
N HIS A 70 4.36 -5.38 -1.13
CA HIS A 70 5.23 -6.07 -0.18
C HIS A 70 6.55 -6.56 -0.78
N THR A 71 6.78 -6.30 -2.06
CA THR A 71 7.90 -6.83 -2.86
C THR A 71 9.25 -6.61 -2.18
N ASN A 72 9.52 -5.40 -1.66
CA ASN A 72 10.79 -5.10 -1.00
C ASN A 72 11.02 -5.94 0.26
N ILE A 73 9.96 -6.13 1.05
CA ILE A 73 10.04 -6.88 2.31
C ILE A 73 10.14 -8.38 2.02
N ALA A 74 9.35 -8.91 1.09
CA ALA A 74 9.44 -10.30 0.68
C ALA A 74 10.83 -10.67 0.16
N LEU A 75 11.39 -9.86 -0.75
CA LEU A 75 12.75 -10.06 -1.26
C LEU A 75 13.78 -10.04 -0.13
N PHE A 76 13.68 -9.09 0.80
CA PHE A 76 14.57 -9.01 1.97
C PHE A 76 14.48 -10.28 2.83
N LEU A 77 13.26 -10.72 3.17
CA LEU A 77 13.01 -11.89 4.01
C LEU A 77 13.46 -13.21 3.37
N MET A 78 13.31 -13.32 2.04
CA MET A 78 13.74 -14.49 1.28
C MET A 78 15.26 -14.57 1.13
N THR A 79 15.92 -13.43 0.93
CA THR A 79 17.39 -13.36 0.71
C THR A 79 18.19 -13.30 2.01
N ASN A 80 17.59 -12.80 3.10
CA ASN A 80 18.23 -12.64 4.41
C ASN A 80 17.43 -13.29 5.55
N PRO A 81 17.14 -14.61 5.48
CA PRO A 81 16.27 -15.27 6.46
C PRO A 81 16.81 -15.22 7.90
N HIS A 82 18.13 -15.11 8.07
CA HIS A 82 18.78 -15.01 9.38
C HIS A 82 18.52 -13.66 10.09
N LEU A 83 18.13 -12.62 9.35
CA LEU A 83 17.80 -11.29 9.90
C LEU A 83 16.34 -11.18 10.36
N LYS A 84 15.48 -12.17 10.05
CA LYS A 84 14.07 -12.18 10.48
C LYS A 84 13.90 -12.00 11.99
N LYS A 85 14.80 -12.59 12.77
CA LYS A 85 14.80 -12.54 14.24
C LYS A 85 14.97 -11.12 14.82
N ASN A 86 15.49 -10.18 14.02
CA ASN A 86 15.65 -8.79 14.42
C ASN A 86 14.41 -7.94 14.11
N ILE A 87 13.40 -8.49 13.41
CA ILE A 87 12.15 -7.80 13.16
C ILE A 87 11.19 -8.14 14.29
N GLU A 88 10.84 -7.14 15.09
CA GLU A 88 9.96 -7.32 16.25
C GLU A 88 8.50 -7.42 15.82
N HIS A 89 8.08 -6.59 14.87
CA HIS A 89 6.70 -6.50 14.42
C HIS A 89 6.61 -5.88 13.02
N ILE A 90 5.59 -6.29 12.26
CA ILE A 90 5.27 -5.69 10.95
C ILE A 90 3.85 -5.13 11.00
N TYR A 91 3.71 -3.82 10.78
CA TYR A 91 2.43 -3.15 10.57
C TYR A 91 2.18 -3.00 9.07
N ILE A 92 1.10 -3.57 8.58
CA ILE A 92 0.79 -3.62 7.16
C ILE A 92 -0.47 -2.79 6.89
N MET A 93 -0.38 -1.79 6.03
CA MET A 93 -1.56 -1.23 5.38
C MET A 93 -1.83 -2.01 4.09
N GLY A 94 -2.95 -2.71 4.05
CA GLY A 94 -3.37 -3.46 2.88
C GLY A 94 -4.42 -4.50 3.20
N GLY A 95 -5.02 -5.06 2.14
CA GLY A 95 -6.04 -6.09 2.24
C GLY A 95 -7.39 -5.58 2.76
N GLY A 96 -8.34 -6.51 2.83
CA GLY A 96 -9.67 -6.36 3.44
C GLY A 96 -10.02 -7.70 4.11
N VAL A 97 -10.25 -7.69 5.42
CA VAL A 97 -10.44 -8.92 6.21
C VAL A 97 -11.92 -9.19 6.52
N ARG A 98 -12.70 -8.13 6.74
CA ARG A 98 -14.16 -8.11 6.99
C ARG A 98 -14.69 -9.06 8.05
N SER A 99 -15.33 -8.47 9.07
CA SER A 99 -15.96 -9.20 10.16
C SER A 99 -17.33 -8.61 10.52
N LYS A 100 -18.39 -8.97 9.76
CA LYS A 100 -19.66 -9.61 10.24
C LYS A 100 -20.94 -9.24 9.46
N ASN A 101 -21.61 -10.34 9.06
CA ASN A 101 -23.07 -10.64 8.97
C ASN A 101 -23.95 -10.06 7.84
N PRO A 102 -25.02 -10.80 7.45
CA PRO A 102 -25.64 -10.69 6.14
C PRO A 102 -26.32 -9.34 5.96
N CYS A 103 -26.36 -8.93 4.70
CA CYS A 103 -26.90 -7.68 4.16
C CYS A 103 -28.39 -7.47 4.50
N CYS A 104 -28.74 -7.29 5.76
CA CYS A 104 -30.11 -7.02 6.16
C CYS A 104 -30.05 -6.01 7.31
N THR A 105 -30.29 -4.74 7.00
CA THR A 105 -30.47 -3.70 8.01
C THR A 105 -31.82 -3.91 8.72
N ASN A 106 -31.92 -3.47 9.98
CA ASN A 106 -33.03 -3.74 10.90
C ASN A 106 -34.35 -3.01 10.55
N ASN A 107 -34.75 -2.91 9.28
CA ASN A 107 -36.05 -2.36 8.87
C ASN A 107 -36.48 -2.86 7.47
N ALA A 108 -36.45 -4.17 7.24
CA ALA A 108 -37.06 -4.76 6.05
C ALA A 108 -37.97 -5.92 6.46
N SER A 109 -39.24 -5.60 6.64
CA SER A 109 -40.32 -6.58 6.53
C SER A 109 -40.21 -7.26 5.17
N THR A 110 -40.29 -8.59 5.18
CA THR A 110 -40.37 -9.52 4.03
C THR A 110 -39.08 -9.69 3.19
N SER A 111 -38.52 -10.91 3.29
CA SER A 111 -37.51 -11.54 2.42
C SER A 111 -36.24 -10.73 2.12
N CYS A 112 -35.22 -10.91 2.97
CA CYS A 112 -33.85 -10.54 2.63
C CYS A 112 -33.34 -11.51 1.54
N GLU A 113 -33.46 -11.13 0.28
CA GLU A 113 -32.71 -11.80 -0.79
C GLU A 113 -31.22 -11.45 -0.62
N ARG A 114 -30.36 -12.47 -0.55
CA ARG A 114 -28.90 -12.33 -0.36
C ARG A 114 -28.21 -11.76 -1.61
N GLN A 115 -28.64 -10.63 -2.14
CA GLN A 115 -28.00 -10.00 -3.28
C GLN A 115 -27.33 -8.69 -2.86
N HIS A 116 -25.99 -8.76 -2.82
CA HIS A 116 -25.04 -7.64 -2.77
C HIS A 116 -24.84 -6.93 -1.41
N CYS A 117 -24.12 -7.58 -0.49
CA CYS A 117 -23.13 -6.86 0.32
C CYS A 117 -21.92 -6.71 -0.58
N ASP A 118 -21.91 -5.67 -1.39
CA ASP A 118 -20.88 -5.43 -2.40
C ASP A 118 -19.65 -4.84 -1.73
N ASP A 119 -19.07 -5.67 -0.88
CA ASP A 119 -17.86 -5.45 -0.13
C ASP A 119 -16.71 -5.47 -1.16
N LYS A 120 -16.57 -4.39 -1.92
CA LYS A 120 -15.55 -4.26 -2.96
C LYS A 120 -14.23 -3.79 -2.37
N GLY A 121 -13.13 -4.28 -2.90
CA GLY A 121 -11.81 -3.72 -2.68
C GLY A 121 -11.67 -2.40 -3.43
N ASN A 122 -10.44 -1.90 -3.59
CA ASN A 122 -10.17 -0.56 -4.12
C ASN A 122 -9.42 -0.57 -5.47
N LEU A 123 -9.51 -1.65 -6.25
CA LEU A 123 -8.91 -1.70 -7.58
C LEU A 123 -9.66 -0.84 -8.61
N PHE A 124 -9.18 0.38 -8.84
CA PHE A 124 -9.82 1.37 -9.73
C PHE A 124 -10.04 0.91 -11.18
N THR A 125 -9.14 0.11 -11.76
CA THR A 125 -9.25 -0.38 -13.16
C THR A 125 -9.52 -1.88 -13.27
N GLY A 126 -9.42 -2.62 -12.16
CA GLY A 126 -9.51 -4.09 -12.11
C GLY A 126 -10.75 -4.61 -11.40
N TYR A 127 -11.69 -3.75 -11.00
CA TYR A 127 -12.84 -4.13 -10.17
C TYR A 127 -13.78 -5.16 -10.82
N THR A 128 -13.79 -5.31 -12.15
CA THR A 128 -14.61 -6.31 -12.84
C THR A 128 -14.01 -7.71 -12.81
N SER A 129 -12.67 -7.82 -12.83
CA SER A 129 -11.94 -9.09 -12.81
C SER A 129 -11.57 -9.53 -11.40
N ASN A 130 -11.34 -8.59 -10.50
CA ASN A 130 -11.05 -8.84 -9.09
C ASN A 130 -11.72 -7.77 -8.21
N PRO A 131 -13.02 -7.93 -7.91
CA PRO A 131 -13.79 -6.92 -7.17
C PRO A 131 -13.40 -6.83 -5.70
N TYR A 132 -12.68 -7.80 -5.13
CA TYR A 132 -12.45 -7.90 -3.68
C TYR A 132 -11.05 -7.48 -3.25
N ALA A 133 -10.10 -7.41 -4.17
CA ALA A 133 -8.71 -7.16 -3.81
C ALA A 133 -8.43 -5.70 -3.44
N GLU A 134 -7.48 -5.54 -2.52
CA GLU A 134 -6.91 -4.25 -2.18
C GLU A 134 -5.60 -4.04 -2.95
N PHE A 135 -5.32 -2.79 -3.33
CA PHE A 135 -4.26 -2.39 -4.24
C PHE A 135 -2.85 -2.82 -3.83
N ASN A 136 -2.45 -2.66 -2.56
CA ASN A 136 -1.11 -3.05 -2.09
C ASN A 136 -0.89 -4.56 -2.14
N ILE A 137 -1.92 -5.35 -1.80
CA ILE A 137 -1.87 -6.82 -1.89
C ILE A 137 -1.93 -7.27 -3.35
N PHE A 138 -2.77 -6.64 -4.17
CA PHE A 138 -2.90 -6.95 -5.60
C PHE A 138 -1.63 -6.62 -6.39
N GLY A 139 -0.90 -5.58 -6.01
CA GLY A 139 0.33 -5.18 -6.69
C GLY A 139 1.41 -6.26 -6.69
N ASP A 140 1.47 -7.10 -5.65
CA ASP A 140 2.34 -8.27 -5.60
C ASP A 140 1.80 -9.32 -4.59
N PRO A 141 0.85 -10.16 -5.01
CA PRO A 141 0.20 -11.12 -4.11
C PRO A 141 1.16 -12.22 -3.64
N PHE A 142 2.18 -12.54 -4.43
CA PHE A 142 3.21 -13.51 -4.03
C PHE A 142 4.06 -12.93 -2.89
N ALA A 143 4.51 -11.68 -3.01
CA ALA A 143 5.23 -11.04 -1.93
C ALA A 143 4.38 -10.89 -0.66
N ALA A 144 3.11 -10.51 -0.80
CA ALA A 144 2.19 -10.45 0.33
C ALA A 144 2.09 -11.81 1.05
N TYR A 145 1.93 -12.90 0.29
CA TYR A 145 1.92 -14.26 0.83
C TYR A 145 3.21 -14.56 1.62
N GLN A 146 4.38 -14.24 1.07
CA GLN A 146 5.67 -14.47 1.75
C GLN A 146 5.79 -13.67 3.06
N VAL A 147 5.32 -12.43 3.09
CA VAL A 147 5.38 -11.59 4.30
C VAL A 147 4.41 -12.10 5.37
N PHE A 148 3.16 -12.43 5.01
CA PHE A 148 2.19 -12.97 5.97
C PHE A 148 2.65 -14.30 6.58
N HIS A 149 3.36 -15.13 5.83
CA HIS A 149 3.86 -16.43 6.29
C HIS A 149 5.30 -16.37 6.80
N ALA A 150 5.84 -15.18 7.08
CA ALA A 150 7.23 -15.02 7.50
C ALA A 150 7.52 -15.53 8.92
N GLY A 151 6.49 -15.82 9.72
CA GLY A 151 6.61 -16.20 11.13
C GLY A 151 6.91 -15.03 12.07
N ILE A 152 6.76 -13.79 11.59
CA ILE A 152 6.95 -12.54 12.34
C ILE A 152 5.57 -12.03 12.78
N PRO A 153 5.40 -11.45 13.98
CA PRO A 153 4.16 -10.81 14.38
C PRO A 153 3.71 -9.73 13.39
N VAL A 154 2.46 -9.83 12.93
CA VAL A 154 1.87 -8.90 11.95
C VAL A 154 0.61 -8.28 12.53
N THR A 155 0.49 -6.96 12.40
CA THR A 155 -0.77 -6.24 12.55
C THR A 155 -1.20 -5.71 11.19
N LEU A 156 -2.36 -6.16 10.74
CA LEU A 156 -2.97 -5.68 9.51
C LEU A 156 -3.85 -4.46 9.80
N VAL A 157 -3.73 -3.44 8.95
CA VAL A 157 -4.55 -2.23 8.89
C VAL A 157 -5.28 -2.26 7.55
N PRO A 158 -6.40 -3.02 7.46
CA PRO A 158 -7.09 -3.26 6.21
C PRO A 158 -8.03 -2.12 5.81
N LEU A 159 -8.69 -2.27 4.65
CA LEU A 159 -9.78 -1.39 4.21
C LEU A 159 -10.89 -1.25 5.26
N ASP A 160 -11.17 -2.30 6.04
CA ASP A 160 -12.14 -2.26 7.13
C ASP A 160 -11.85 -1.15 8.15
N SER A 161 -10.58 -0.94 8.47
CA SER A 161 -10.14 0.10 9.40
C SER A 161 -9.95 1.43 8.68
N THR A 162 -9.31 1.43 7.51
CA THR A 162 -8.98 2.69 6.81
C THR A 162 -10.21 3.40 6.24
N ASN A 163 -11.28 2.67 5.89
CA ASN A 163 -12.55 3.28 5.45
C ASN A 163 -13.27 4.04 6.59
N THR A 164 -12.89 3.85 7.86
CA THR A 164 -13.49 4.60 8.99
C THR A 164 -12.95 6.03 9.12
N ILE A 165 -11.91 6.39 8.38
CA ILE A 165 -11.25 7.70 8.44
C ILE A 165 -11.16 8.31 7.03
N PRO A 166 -12.31 8.64 6.40
CA PRO A 166 -12.30 9.31 5.11
C PRO A 166 -11.72 10.72 5.23
N ILE A 167 -10.92 11.13 4.26
CA ILE A 167 -10.45 12.51 4.13
C ILE A 167 -11.49 13.30 3.33
N ASN A 168 -12.44 13.92 4.02
CA ASN A 168 -13.48 14.79 3.47
C ASN A 168 -13.28 16.25 3.93
N GLU A 169 -14.15 17.18 3.54
CA GLU A 169 -14.07 18.59 3.99
C GLU A 169 -14.17 18.69 5.52
N GLU A 170 -15.08 17.93 6.13
CA GLU A 170 -15.26 17.88 7.60
C GLU A 170 -13.98 17.48 8.36
N PHE A 171 -13.13 16.63 7.76
CA PHE A 171 -11.83 16.26 8.34
C PHE A 171 -10.89 17.47 8.48
N PHE A 172 -11.00 18.46 7.60
CA PHE A 172 -10.16 19.66 7.60
C PHE A 172 -10.76 20.84 8.36
N ASP A 173 -12.07 20.86 8.59
CA ASP A 173 -12.80 21.95 9.24
C ASP A 173 -12.75 21.91 10.79
N VAL A 174 -11.82 21.15 11.37
CA VAL A 174 -11.61 20.99 12.82
C VAL A 174 -10.75 22.10 13.41
#